data_AF-A0A3M1G625-F1
#
_entry.id   AF-A0A3M1G625-F1
#
_cell.length_a   1.000
_cell.length_b   1.000
_cell.length_c   1.000
_cell.angle_alpha   90.00
_cell.angle_beta   90.00
_cell.angle_gamma   90.00
#
_symmetry.space_group_name_H-M   'P 1'
#
loop_
_entity.id
_entity.type
_entity.pdbx_description
1 polymer ?
#
loop_
_entity_poly.entity_id
_entity_poly.type
_entity_poly.pdbx_seq_one_letter_code
_entity_poly.pdbx_strand_id
1 'polypeptide(L)'
;VTIRPPAVPLVANVTASPVSDPEAIRKLLVEQVTATVRWRESVQAMATRGVSCLVELGAGKVLTGLAKRIDRDLEAFALGEPGEIDAFVSAA
;
A
#
# COMPACT_ATOMS: atom_id res chain seq x y z
N VAL A 1 -23.96 -2.17 1.72
CA VAL A 1 -22.78 -2.14 2.65
C VAL A 1 -22.39 -0.68 2.87
N THR A 2 -22.37 -0.24 4.13
CA THR A 2 -21.91 1.10 4.51
C THR A 2 -20.38 1.14 4.51
N ILE A 3 -19.79 2.11 3.82
CA ILE A 3 -18.34 2.36 3.83
C ILE A 3 -18.11 3.63 4.66
N ARG A 4 -17.19 3.57 5.62
CA ARG A 4 -16.80 4.73 6.44
C ARG A 4 -15.51 5.34 5.88
N PRO A 5 -15.27 6.65 6.08
CA PRO A 5 -13.99 7.27 5.73
C PRO A 5 -12.84 6.50 6.38
N PRO A 6 -11.74 6.22 5.65
CA PRO A 6 -10.60 5.53 6.21
C PRO A 6 -9.83 6.46 7.15
N ALA A 7 -9.19 5.90 8.18
CA ALA A 7 -8.38 6.67 9.14
C ALA A 7 -7.13 7.30 8.49
N VAL A 8 -6.63 6.67 7.42
CA VAL A 8 -5.53 7.16 6.58
C VAL A 8 -5.95 7.05 5.10
N PRO A 9 -5.46 7.92 4.21
CA PRO A 9 -5.83 7.86 2.79
C PRO A 9 -5.45 6.52 2.15
N LEU A 10 -6.33 5.99 1.30
CA LEU A 10 -6.05 4.82 0.47
C LEU A 10 -5.40 5.26 -0.83
N VAL A 11 -4.24 4.71 -1.20
CA VAL A 11 -3.71 4.87 -2.56
C VAL A 11 -4.40 3.85 -3.47
N ALA A 12 -5.39 4.30 -4.25
CA ALA A 12 -6.21 3.40 -5.05
C ALA A 12 -5.48 2.88 -6.30
N ASN A 13 -5.64 1.59 -6.62
CA ASN A 13 -4.95 0.93 -7.72
C ASN A 13 -5.19 1.53 -9.11
N VAL A 14 -6.39 2.09 -9.34
CA VAL A 14 -6.79 2.65 -10.64
C VAL A 14 -6.14 4.02 -10.88
N THR A 15 -6.02 4.83 -9.83
CA THR A 15 -5.56 6.22 -9.93
C THR A 15 -4.12 6.42 -9.48
N ALA A 16 -3.55 5.46 -8.74
CA ALA A 16 -2.26 5.58 -8.05
C ALA A 16 -2.17 6.88 -7.21
N SER A 17 -3.28 7.26 -6.58
CA SER A 17 -3.43 8.52 -5.85
C SER A 17 -4.22 8.32 -4.55
N PRO A 18 -3.95 9.12 -3.51
CA PRO A 18 -4.66 9.03 -2.24
C PRO A 18 -6.14 9.41 -2.39
N VAL A 19 -7.02 8.63 -1.77
CA VAL A 19 -8.46 8.86 -1.68
C VAL A 19 -8.96 8.58 -0.26
N SER A 20 -9.84 9.45 0.24
CA SER A 20 -10.46 9.32 1.57
C SER A 20 -11.99 9.39 1.54
N ASP A 21 -12.59 9.79 0.41
CA ASP A 21 -14.04 9.82 0.26
C ASP A 21 -14.60 8.40 0.06
N PRO A 22 -15.52 7.90 0.92
CA PRO A 22 -16.12 6.58 0.79
C PRO A 22 -16.81 6.30 -0.54
N GLU A 23 -17.47 7.30 -1.14
CA GLU A 23 -18.18 7.11 -2.40
C GLU A 23 -17.21 7.06 -3.59
N ALA A 24 -16.15 7.86 -3.59
CA ALA A 24 -15.04 7.70 -4.52
C ALA A 24 -14.36 6.33 -4.39
N ILE A 25 -14.10 5.86 -3.16
CA ILE A 25 -13.54 4.52 -2.90
C ILE A 25 -14.45 3.44 -3.47
N ARG A 26 -15.77 3.53 -3.23
CA ARG A 26 -16.75 2.58 -3.78
C ARG A 26 -16.65 2.49 -5.30
N LYS A 27 -16.64 3.63 -5.99
CA LYS A 27 -16.55 3.69 -7.44
C LYS A 27 -15.24 3.07 -7.94
N LEU A 28 -14.12 3.41 -7.31
CA LEU A 28 -12.79 2.91 -7.68
C LEU A 28 -12.64 1.40 -7.45
N LEU A 29 -13.28 0.84 -6.41
CA LEU A 29 -13.30 -0.61 -6.19
C LEU A 29 -14.06 -1.35 -7.30
N VAL A 30 -15.16 -0.79 -7.81
CA VAL A 30 -15.88 -1.38 -8.95
C VAL A 30 -15.04 -1.29 -10.22
N GLU A 31 -14.45 -0.13 -10.49
CA GLU A 31 -13.61 0.09 -11.67
C GLU A 31 -12.35 -0.80 -11.66
N GLN A 32 -11.78 -1.04 -10.48
CA GLN A 32 -10.58 -1.87 -10.29
C GLN A 32 -10.76 -3.32 -10.76
N VAL A 33 -11.99 -3.82 -10.87
CA VAL A 33 -12.26 -5.19 -11.35
C VAL A 33 -11.79 -5.39 -12.79
N THR A 34 -11.83 -4.36 -13.63
CA THR A 34 -11.45 -4.43 -15.05
C THR A 34 -10.30 -3.50 -15.43
N ALA A 35 -9.98 -2.53 -14.56
CA ALA A 35 -8.86 -1.63 -14.76
C ALA A 35 -7.50 -2.26 -14.40
N THR A 36 -6.43 -1.69 -14.94
CA THR A 36 -5.05 -2.08 -14.62
C THR A 36 -4.70 -1.75 -13.17
N VAL A 37 -3.99 -2.66 -12.49
CA VAL A 37 -3.38 -2.39 -11.18
C VAL A 37 -2.09 -1.60 -11.37
N ARG A 38 -2.11 -0.30 -11.04
CA ARG A 38 -0.98 0.61 -11.23
C ARG A 38 0.00 0.59 -10.06
N TRP A 39 0.48 -0.60 -9.70
CA TRP A 39 1.29 -0.81 -8.50
C TRP A 39 2.60 -0.02 -8.49
N ARG A 40 3.31 0.02 -9.63
CA ARG A 40 4.55 0.78 -9.77
C ARG A 40 4.32 2.26 -9.46
N GLU A 41 3.30 2.85 -10.10
CA GLU A 41 2.96 4.25 -9.87
C GLU A 41 2.48 4.50 -8.44
N SER A 42 1.76 3.56 -7.82
CA SER A 42 1.34 3.69 -6.41
C SER A 42 2.54 3.77 -5.46
N VAL A 43 3.56 2.92 -5.65
CA VAL A 43 4.79 2.97 -4.83
C VAL A 43 5.52 4.30 -5.03
N GLN A 44 5.67 4.76 -6.27
CA GLN A 44 6.29 6.07 -6.57
C GLN A 44 5.47 7.24 -6.00
N ALA A 45 4.14 7.15 -6.06
CA ALA A 45 3.24 8.16 -5.50
C ALA A 45 3.36 8.26 -3.98
N MET A 46 3.60 7.14 -3.28
CA MET A 46 3.87 7.14 -1.84
C MET A 46 5.25 7.73 -1.54
N ALA A 47 6.29 7.31 -2.26
CA ALA A 47 7.66 7.82 -2.09
C ALA A 47 7.75 9.34 -2.28
N THR A 48 7.13 9.86 -3.35
CA THR A 48 7.07 11.31 -3.63
C THR A 48 6.32 12.12 -2.57
N ARG A 49 5.53 11.45 -1.72
CA ARG A 49 4.82 12.05 -0.58
C ARG A 49 5.55 11.88 0.75
N GLY A 50 6.81 11.43 0.71
CA GLY A 50 7.68 11.32 1.89
C GLY A 50 7.59 9.98 2.62
N VAL A 51 6.91 8.97 2.06
CA VAL A 51 6.97 7.61 2.60
C VAL A 51 8.37 7.04 2.31
N SER A 52 9.12 6.71 3.35
CA SER A 52 10.46 6.10 3.25
C SER A 52 10.47 4.60 3.56
N CYS A 53 9.40 4.10 4.20
CA CYS A 53 9.29 2.72 4.67
C CYS A 53 7.94 2.12 4.26
N LEU A 54 7.97 0.92 3.69
CA LEU A 54 6.80 0.13 3.31
C LEU A 54 6.74 -1.17 4.12
N VAL A 55 5.54 -1.52 4.56
CA VAL A 55 5.29 -2.73 5.32
C VAL A 55 4.27 -3.58 4.57
N GLU A 56 4.68 -4.75 4.12
CA GLU A 56 3.81 -5.78 3.55
C GLU A 56 3.19 -6.60 4.67
N LEU A 57 1.90 -6.39 4.91
CA LEU A 57 1.13 -7.12 5.91
C LEU A 57 0.47 -8.36 5.27
N GLY A 58 0.81 -9.54 5.77
CA GLY A 58 0.25 -10.81 5.28
C GLY A 58 1.32 -11.82 4.86
N ALA A 59 0.88 -12.93 4.27
CA ALA A 59 1.77 -14.04 3.93
C ALA A 59 2.67 -13.73 2.72
N GLY A 60 3.95 -14.07 2.84
CA GLY A 60 4.92 -13.94 1.75
C GLY A 60 5.66 -12.60 1.77
N LYS A 61 6.35 -12.30 0.67
CA LYS A 61 7.23 -11.12 0.54
C LYS A 61 7.26 -10.54 -0.88
N VAL A 62 6.15 -10.72 -1.62
CA VAL A 62 6.09 -10.38 -3.05
C VAL A 62 6.12 -8.88 -3.22
N LEU A 63 5.28 -8.15 -2.47
CA LEU A 63 5.20 -6.69 -2.58
C LEU A 63 6.48 -6.03 -2.08
N THR A 64 7.11 -6.56 -1.03
CA THR A 64 8.43 -6.16 -0.53
C THR A 64 9.49 -6.28 -1.62
N GLY A 65 9.50 -7.41 -2.34
CA GLY A 65 10.43 -7.64 -3.44
C GLY A 65 10.16 -6.72 -4.63
N LEU A 66 8.89 -6.42 -4.95
CA LEU A 66 8.52 -5.48 -6.00
C LEU A 66 8.88 -4.04 -5.63
N ALA A 67 8.61 -3.61 -4.40
CA ALA A 67 8.92 -2.28 -3.89
C ALA A 67 10.41 -1.96 -4.05
N LYS A 68 11.29 -2.86 -3.59
CA LYS A 68 12.76 -2.72 -3.71
C LYS A 68 13.27 -2.64 -5.15
N ARG A 69 12.51 -3.17 -6.12
CA ARG A 69 12.82 -3.05 -7.57
C ARG A 69 12.30 -1.76 -8.18
N ILE A 70 11.21 -1.22 -7.65
CA ILE A 70 10.60 0.04 -8.10
C ILE A 70 11.42 1.22 -7.59
N ASP A 71 11.82 1.17 -6.33
CA ASP A 71 12.60 2.19 -5.65
C ASP A 71 13.57 1.51 -4.67
N ARG A 72 14.88 1.73 -4.85
CA ARG A 72 15.93 1.09 -4.06
C ARG A 72 16.19 1.81 -2.74
N ASP A 73 15.75 3.05 -2.61
CA ASP A 73 15.96 3.87 -1.43
C ASP A 73 14.83 3.67 -0.40
N LEU A 74 13.73 3.04 -0.79
CA LEU A 74 12.67 2.62 0.13
C LEU A 74 13.09 1.43 0.98
N GLU A 75 12.94 1.58 2.28
CA GLU A 75 12.90 0.44 3.19
C GLU A 75 11.62 -0.36 2.97
N ALA A 76 11.72 -1.69 2.97
CA ALA A 76 10.55 -2.55 2.85
C ALA A 76 10.69 -3.83 3.68
N PHE A 77 9.67 -4.09 4.49
CA PHE A 77 9.57 -5.19 5.44
C PHE A 77 8.34 -6.04 5.13
N ALA A 78 8.45 -7.36 5.27
CA ALA A 78 7.32 -8.28 5.22
C ALA A 78 7.00 -8.76 6.63
N LEU A 79 5.72 -8.68 7.02
CA LEU A 79 5.21 -9.10 8.32
C LEU A 79 4.06 -10.10 8.10
N GLY A 80 4.40 -11.38 8.07
CA GLY A 80 3.48 -12.50 7.95
C GLY A 80 3.39 -13.36 9.22
N GLU A 81 4.45 -13.37 10.04
CA GLU A 81 4.55 -14.18 11.25
C GLU A 81 4.64 -13.31 12.52
N PRO A 82 4.16 -13.80 13.69
CA PRO A 82 4.20 -13.04 14.94
C PRO A 82 5.57 -12.49 15.32
N GLY A 83 6.64 -13.28 15.15
CA GLY A 83 8.00 -12.85 15.48
C GLY A 83 8.53 -11.71 14.59
N GLU A 84 8.03 -11.58 13.35
CA GLU A 84 8.38 -10.47 12.46
C GLU A 84 7.73 -9.17 12.94
N ILE A 85 6.50 -9.24 13.45
CA ILE A 85 5.79 -8.10 14.04
C ILE A 85 6.54 -7.59 15.28
N ASP A 86 6.90 -8.49 16.20
CA ASP A 86 7.63 -8.12 17.42
C ASP A 86 8.97 -7.45 17.10
N ALA A 87 9.70 -7.99 16.13
CA ALA A 87 10.96 -7.43 15.67
C ALA A 87 10.79 -6.03 15.05
N PHE A 88 9.76 -5.84 14.22
CA PHE A 88 9.49 -4.56 13.57
C PHE A 88 9.11 -3.47 14.59
N VAL A 89 8.21 -3.79 15.53
CA VAL A 89 7.77 -2.84 16.57
C VAL A 89 8.92 -2.48 17.52
N SER A 90 9.84 -3.40 17.80
CA SER A 90 10.99 -3.13 18.66
C SER A 90 12.09 -2.30 18.00
N ALA A 91 12.12 -2.27 16.66
CA ALA A 91 13.12 -1.55 15.88
C ALA A 91 12.67 -0.13 15.47
N ALA A 92 11.37 0.16 15.59
CA ALA A 92 10.76 1.47 15.30
C ALA A 92 10.78 2.40 16.53
#